data_AF-A0A0X3U2B3-F1
#
_entry.id   AF-A0A0X3U2B3-F1
#
_cell.length_a   1.000
_cell.length_b   1.000
_cell.length_c   1.000
_cell.angle_alpha   90.00
_cell.angle_beta   90.00
_cell.angle_gamma   90.00
#
_symmetry.space_group_name_H-M   'P 1'
#
loop_
_entity.id
_entity.type
_entity.pdbx_description
1 polymer ?
#
loop_
_entity_poly.entity_id
_entity_poly.type
_entity_poly.pdbx_seq_one_letter_code
_entity_poly.pdbx_strand_id
1 'polypeptide(L)' 'MALTASSSQKAVIHPGLLIVIALTGVLGFTLGQNWKPDSPAITEAAIPSEDWHGNVRRSTWPD' A
#
# COMPACT_ATOMS: atom_id res chain seq x y z
N MET A 1 23.48 29.04 -37.41
CA MET A 1 22.70 28.40 -36.32
C MET A 1 23.02 26.91 -36.39
N ALA A 2 23.76 26.36 -35.42
CA ALA A 2 24.12 24.95 -35.41
C ALA A 2 23.09 24.17 -34.60
N LEU A 3 22.41 23.22 -35.23
CA LEU A 3 21.54 22.25 -34.57
C LEU A 3 22.43 21.22 -33.89
N THR A 4 22.54 21.26 -32.56
CA THR A 4 23.20 20.21 -31.80
C THR A 4 22.31 18.97 -31.86
N ALA A 5 22.73 17.99 -32.68
CA ALA A 5 22.10 16.68 -32.71
C ALA A 5 22.25 16.06 -31.31
N SER A 6 21.14 15.91 -30.59
CA SER A 6 21.10 15.10 -29.37
C SER A 6 21.39 13.66 -29.76
N SER A 7 22.62 13.20 -29.50
CA SER A 7 22.97 11.80 -29.69
C SER A 7 22.12 10.97 -28.72
N SER A 8 21.22 10.14 -29.27
CA SER A 8 20.47 9.18 -28.46
C SER A 8 21.48 8.20 -27.85
N GLN A 9 21.83 8.42 -26.58
CA GLN A 9 22.68 7.49 -25.84
C GLN A 9 21.87 6.21 -25.64
N LYS A 10 22.20 5.19 -26.43
CA LYS A 10 21.64 3.86 -26.30
C LYS A 10 22.01 3.35 -24.92
N ALA A 11 21.02 3.23 -24.03
CA ALA A 11 21.25 2.73 -22.68
C ALA A 11 21.80 1.30 -22.76
N VAL A 12 23.05 1.11 -22.34
CA VAL A 12 23.65 -0.21 -22.21
C VAL A 12 23.18 -0.79 -20.88
N ILE A 13 22.23 -1.72 -20.95
CA ILE A 13 21.76 -2.42 -19.75
C ILE A 13 22.75 -3.52 -19.42
N HIS A 14 23.47 -3.36 -18.31
CA HIS A 14 24.38 -4.37 -17.81
C HIS A 14 23.59 -5.48 -17.10
N PRO A 15 23.71 -6.75 -17.50
CA PRO A 15 22.99 -7.85 -16.86
C PRO A 15 23.32 -7.99 -15.37
N GLY A 16 24.56 -7.67 -14.97
CA GLY A 16 24.96 -7.61 -13.56
C GLY A 16 24.16 -6.59 -12.75
N LEU A 17 23.82 -5.44 -13.34
CA LEU A 17 23.01 -4.42 -12.69
C LEU A 17 21.58 -4.91 -12.45
N LEU A 18 21.00 -5.63 -13.41
CA LEU A 18 19.67 -6.24 -13.26
C LEU A 18 19.64 -7.28 -12.14
N ILE A 19 20.69 -8.09 -12.02
CA ILE A 19 20.83 -9.08 -10.95
C ILE A 19 20.87 -8.38 -9.59
N VAL A 20 21.67 -7.32 -9.44
CA VAL A 20 21.77 -6.58 -8.18
C VAL A 20 20.42 -5.94 -7.79
N ILE A 21 19.72 -5.34 -8.76
CA ILE A 21 18.39 -4.76 -8.53
C ILE A 21 17.39 -5.83 -8.09
N ALA A 22 17.37 -6.98 -8.78
CA ALA A 22 16.49 -8.09 -8.45
C ALA A 22 16.79 -8.63 -7.04
N LEU A 23 18.07 -8.85 -6.71
CA LEU A 23 18.48 -9.34 -5.39
C LEU A 23 18.06 -8.37 -4.29
N THR A 24 18.34 -7.08 -4.49
CA THR A 24 17.98 -6.02 -3.53
C THR A 24 16.46 -5.97 -3.31
N GLY A 25 15.68 -6.10 -4.39
CA GLY A 25 14.23 -6.16 -4.32
C GLY A 25 13.72 -7.37 -3.55
N VAL A 26 14.27 -8.57 -3.80
CA VAL A 26 13.88 -9.80 -3.09
C VAL A 26 14.25 -9.72 -1.60
N LEU A 27 15.43 -9.20 -1.25
CA LEU A 27 15.82 -8.99 0.14
C LEU A 27 14.89 -7.98 0.84
N GLY A 28 14.64 -6.83 0.22
CA GLY A 28 13.74 -5.82 0.78
C GLY A 28 12.31 -6.34 0.96
N PHE A 29 11.80 -7.10 -0.01
CA PHE A 29 10.48 -7.70 0.06
C PHE A 29 10.38 -8.74 1.17
N THR A 30 11.35 -9.68 1.25
CA THR A 30 11.34 -10.73 2.29
C THR A 30 11.49 -10.16 3.69
N LEU A 31 12.32 -9.13 3.88
CA LEU A 31 12.41 -8.42 5.16
C LEU A 31 11.12 -7.66 5.47
N GLY A 32 10.51 -7.01 4.47
CA GLY A 32 9.23 -6.31 4.63
C GLY A 32 8.06 -7.23 4.99
N GLN A 33 8.01 -8.45 4.46
CA GLN A 33 6.98 -9.44 4.85
C GLN A 33 7.09 -9.87 6.31
N ASN A 34 8.31 -9.89 6.87
CA ASN A 34 8.55 -10.23 8.27
C ASN A 34 8.44 -9.02 9.20
N TRP A 35 8.29 -7.82 8.64
CA TRP A 35 8.02 -6.62 9.41
C TRP A 35 6.57 -6.68 9.90
N LYS A 36 6.37 -7.08 11.15
CA LYS A 36 5.11 -6.82 11.84
C LYS A 36 5.06 -5.30 12.07
N PRO A 37 4.19 -4.54 11.38
CA PRO A 37 3.92 -3.19 11.86
C PRO A 37 3.40 -3.34 13.29
N ASP A 38 3.95 -2.56 14.21
CA ASP A 38 3.30 -2.39 15.51
C ASP A 38 1.86 -2.01 15.19
N SER A 39 0.94 -2.94 15.45
CA SER A 39 -0.47 -2.65 15.31
C SER A 39 -0.70 -1.45 16.22
N PRO A 40 -1.16 -0.29 15.73
CA PRO A 40 -1.84 0.59 16.65
C PRO A 40 -2.90 -0.32 17.29
N ALA A 41 -2.92 -0.37 18.62
CA ALA A 41 -4.09 -0.87 19.31
C ALA A 41 -5.20 0.08 18.88
N ILE A 42 -5.82 -0.21 17.74
CA ILE A 42 -7.16 0.21 17.46
C ILE A 42 -7.91 -0.55 18.53
N THR A 43 -8.08 0.09 19.68
CA THR A 43 -9.21 -0.21 20.56
C THR A 43 -10.37 -0.26 19.59
N GLU A 44 -10.83 -1.47 19.31
CA GLU A 44 -12.05 -1.73 18.58
C GLU A 44 -13.11 -1.00 19.41
N ALA A 45 -13.34 0.27 19.10
CA ALA A 45 -14.47 1.00 19.61
C ALA A 45 -15.63 0.22 19.05
N ALA A 46 -16.23 -0.61 19.91
CA ALA A 46 -17.29 -1.54 19.59
C ALA A 46 -18.22 -0.88 18.56
N ILE A 47 -18.13 -1.33 17.31
CA ILE A 47 -19.07 -0.91 16.28
C ILE A 47 -20.41 -1.43 16.80
N PRO A 48 -21.36 -0.57 17.22
CA PRO A 48 -22.69 -1.08 17.49
C PRO A 48 -23.15 -1.67 16.16
N SER A 49 -23.54 -2.95 16.16
CA SER A 49 -24.13 -3.57 14.98
C SER A 49 -25.44 -2.86 14.70
N GLU A 50 -25.36 -1.73 14.02
CA GLU A 50 -26.49 -0.99 13.51
C GLU A 50 -27.14 -1.92 12.49
N ASP A 51 -28.31 -2.40 12.91
CA ASP A 51 -29.17 -3.33 12.20
C ASP A 51 -29.51 -2.76 10.82
N TRP A 52 -28.68 -3.10 9.82
CA TRP A 52 -28.77 -2.63 8.44
C TRP A 52 -30.05 -3.09 7.72
N HIS A 53 -30.86 -3.91 8.40
CA HIS A 53 -32.21 -4.27 8.00
C HIS A 53 -33.28 -3.49 8.77
N GLY A 54 -33.06 -2.20 9.01
CA GLY A 54 -34.15 -1.22 9.11
C GLY A 54 -35.34 -1.65 9.97
N ASN A 55 -35.12 -2.19 11.17
CA ASN A 55 -36.20 -2.30 12.14
C ASN A 55 -36.17 -1.05 13.01
N VAL A 56 -36.88 -0.04 12.52
CA VAL A 56 -37.25 1.19 13.21
C VAL A 56 -37.62 0.87 14.65
N ARG A 57 -36.75 1.21 15.61
CA ARG A 57 -37.13 1.25 17.02
C ARG A 57 -38.29 2.25 17.11
N ARG A 58 -39.50 1.71 17.20
CA ARG A 58 -40.75 2.44 17.42
C ARG A 58 -40.51 3.39 18.58
N SER A 59 -40.60 4.68 18.31
CA SER A 59 -40.57 5.73 19.32
C SER A 59 -41.63 5.43 20.38
N THR A 60 -41.20 5.11 21.59
CA THR A 60 -42.07 5.08 22.76
C THR A 60 -42.30 6.53 23.19
N TRP A 61 -43.45 7.09 22.84
CA TRP A 61 -43.92 8.33 23.47
C TRP A 61 -44.64 7.95 24.78
N PRO A 62 -44.31 8.59 25.90
CA PRO A 62 -45.17 8.55 27.09
C PRO A 62 -46.37 9.48 26.88
N ASP A 63 -47.57 9.01 27.25
CA ASP A 63 -48.77 9.86 27.43
C ASP A 63 -48.61 10.78 28.65
#